data_AF-A0A9E5IX54-F1
#
_entry.id   AF-A0A9E5IX54-F1
#
_cell.length_a   1.000
_cell.length_b   1.000
_cell.length_c   1.000
_cell.angle_alpha   90.00
_cell.angle_beta   90.00
_cell.angle_gamma   90.00
#
_symmetry.space_group_name_H-M   'P 1'
#
loop_
_entity.id
_entity.type
_entity.pdbx_description
1 polymer ?
#
loop_
_entity_poly.entity_id
_entity_poly.type
_entity_poly.pdbx_seq_one_letter_code
_entity_poly.pdbx_strand_id
1 'polypeptide(L)' 'RLEGRIALGRFLQRFPNYHLTATPTRGGRARFRGFLHAPFATGL' A
#
# COMPACT_ATOMS: atom_id res chain seq x y z
N ARG A 1 -4.06 -4.14 -14.56
CA ARG A 1 -3.75 -5.36 -13.78
C ARG A 1 -2.26 -5.71 -13.80
N LEU A 2 -1.61 -5.72 -14.97
CA LEU A 2 -0.18 -6.00 -15.09
C LEU A 2 0.70 -4.98 -14.36
N GLU A 3 0.51 -3.69 -14.62
CA GLU A 3 1.29 -2.60 -14.01
C GLU A 3 1.28 -2.66 -12.48
N GLY A 4 0.10 -2.86 -11.88
CA GLY A 4 -0.03 -3.00 -10.43
C GLY A 4 0.72 -4.21 -9.86
N ARG A 5 0.74 -5.35 -10.57
CA ARG A 5 1.54 -6.51 -10.17
C ARG A 5 3.03 -6.22 -10.24
N ILE A 6 3.49 -5.56 -11.31
CA ILE A 6 4.91 -5.20 -11.49
C ILE A 6 5.34 -4.21 -10.41
N ALA A 7 4.55 -3.16 -10.18
CA ALA A 7 4.83 -2.13 -9.19
C ALA A 7 4.89 -2.72 -7.76
N LEU A 8 3.88 -3.49 -7.36
CA LEU A 8 3.83 -4.08 -6.02
C LEU A 8 4.94 -5.12 -5.81
N GLY A 9 5.25 -5.93 -6.83
CA GLY A 9 6.35 -6.91 -6.75
C GLY A 9 7.71 -6.25 -6.54
N ARG A 10 8.03 -5.22 -7.34
CA ARG A 10 9.30 -4.46 -7.20
C ARG A 10 9.38 -3.73 -5.86
N PHE A 11 8.25 -3.18 -5.39
CA PHE A 11 8.18 -2.51 -4.09
C PHE A 11 8.51 -3.46 -2.93
N LEU A 12 7.87 -4.63 -2.88
CA LEU A 12 8.10 -5.63 -1.83
C LEU A 12 9.52 -6.22 -1.87
N GLN A 13 10.10 -6.40 -3.06
CA GLN A 13 11.51 -6.80 -3.20
C GLN A 13 12.46 -5.75 -2.63
N ARG A 14 12.17 -4.46 -2.82
CA ARG A 14 13.01 -3.35 -2.34
C ARG A 14 12.87 -3.12 -0.83
N PHE A 15 11.67 -3.29 -0.29
CA PHE A 15 11.34 -3.01 1.11
C PHE A 15 10.78 -4.27 1.79
N PRO A 16 11.65 -5.25 2.10
CA PRO A 16 11.19 -6.53 2.67
C PRO A 16 10.56 -6.39 4.06
N ASN A 17 10.88 -5.31 4.78
CA ASN A 17 10.36 -5.03 6.13
C ASN A 17 9.17 -4.06 6.12
N TYR A 18 8.50 -3.91 4.98
CA TYR A 18 7.29 -3.11 4.86
C TYR A 18 6.20 -3.62 5.81
N HIS A 19 5.65 -2.73 6.63
CA HIS A 19 4.50 -3.01 7.48
C HIS A 19 3.65 -1.76 7.71
N LEU A 20 2.36 -1.96 7.98
CA LEU A 20 1.46 -0.89 8.38
C LEU A 20 1.72 -0.52 9.85
N THR A 21 1.82 0.77 10.12
CA THR A 21 2.06 1.28 11.49
C THR A 21 0.77 1.67 12.21
N ALA A 22 -0.34 1.78 11.48
CA ALA A 22 -1.68 1.96 12.04
C ALA A 22 -2.74 1.42 11.08
N THR A 23 -3.99 1.33 11.56
CA THR A 23 -5.14 0.95 10.73
C THR A 23 -5.37 1.98 9.62
N PRO A 24 -5.37 1.58 8.33
CA PRO A 24 -5.62 2.50 7.23
C PRO A 24 -7.04 3.09 7.24
N THR A 25 -7.17 4.35 6.84
CA THR A 25 -8.45 5.04 6.65
C THR A 25 -9.00 4.79 5.25
N ARG A 26 -10.22 4.26 5.15
CA ARG A 26 -10.89 4.01 3.87
C ARG A 26 -11.40 5.30 3.22
N GLY A 27 -11.41 5.33 1.90
CA GLY A 27 -12.12 6.37 1.15
C GLY A 27 -13.63 6.17 1.14
N GLY A 28 -14.38 7.27 1.18
CA GLY A 28 -15.85 7.29 1.09
C GLY A 28 -16.40 7.28 -0.34
N ARG A 29 -15.56 7.11 -1.37
CA ARG A 29 -16.00 7.10 -2.78
C ARG A 29 -16.52 5.72 -3.18
N ALA A 30 -17.82 5.61 -3.49
CA ALA A 30 -18.49 4.34 -3.78
C ALA A 30 -17.78 3.44 -4.82
N ARG A 31 -17.17 4.04 -5.87
CA ARG A 31 -16.48 3.29 -6.94
C ARG A 31 -14.98 3.13 -6.72
N PHE A 32 -14.37 3.87 -5.80
CA PHE A 32 -12.94 3.80 -5.53
C PHE A 32 -12.70 3.11 -4.20
N ARG A 33 -12.29 1.84 -4.25
CA ARG A 33 -12.08 1.00 -3.06
C ARG A 33 -10.67 1.15 -2.48
N GLY A 34 -10.12 2.37 -2.48
CA GLY A 34 -8.80 2.68 -1.93
C GLY A 34 -8.83 3.25 -0.51
N PHE A 35 -7.66 3.66 -0.04
CA PHE A 35 -7.45 4.30 1.26
C PHE A 35 -7.21 5.80 1.06
N LEU A 36 -7.72 6.63 1.98
CA LEU A 36 -7.37 8.05 2.07
C LEU A 36 -6.02 8.23 2.76
N HIS A 37 -5.72 7.35 3.71
CA HIS A 37 -4.49 7.37 4.48
C HIS A 37 -4.12 5.94 4.88
N ALA A 38 -2.89 5.53 4.67
CA ALA A 38 -2.36 4.22 5.02
C ALA A 38 -0.91 4.39 5.49
N PRO A 39 -0.68 4.69 6.78
CA PRO A 39 0.66 4.91 7.29
C PRO A 39 1.42 3.58 7.35
N PHE A 40 2.68 3.61 6.91
CA PHE A 40 3.55 2.46 6.86
C PHE A 40 5.00 2.85 7.16
N ALA A 41 5.81 1.85 7.49
CA ALA A 41 7.26 1.96 7.58
C ALA A 41 7.91 0.87 6.72
N THR A 42 9.11 1.13 6.22
CA THR A 42 9.87 0.20 5.37
C THR A 42 11.09 -0.41 6.07
N GLY A 43 11.37 -0.01 7.32
CA GLY A 43 12.47 -0.55 8.12
C GLY A 43 13.87 -0.19 7.61
N LEU A 44 14.02 0.93 6.89
CA LEU A 44 15.31 1.60 6.68
C LEU A 44 15.60 2.58 7.82
#